data_AF-A0AAV8WST9-F1
#
_entry.id   AF-A0AAV8WST9-F1
#
_cell.length_a   1.000
_cell.length_b   1.000
_cell.length_c   1.000
_cell.angle_alpha   90.00
_cell.angle_beta   90.00
_cell.angle_gamma   90.00
#
_symmetry.space_group_name_H-M   'P 1'
#
loop_
_entity.id
_entity.type
_entity.pdbx_description
1 polymer ?
#
loop_
_entity_poly.entity_id
_entity_poly.type
_entity_poly.pdbx_seq_one_letter_code
_entity_poly.pdbx_strand_id
1 'polypeptide(L)'
;MESYNKICRLCFNKCDRNFEAIEKITIDILDVLLIKINVVSKEPVMCTNCAEIIQNCFEFKSTCLYTHNYIVSFVNEKENSKLDLREIYLCKKGHEDIDVSKADTICGFCMNVLKSPFLSLDNKEEDVTLVKMMINKCFPELLSLARIL
;
A
#
# COMPACT_ATOMS: atom_id res chain seq x y z
N MET A 1 25.77 33.95 -5.55
CA MET A 1 25.30 32.56 -5.51
C MET A 1 23.82 32.60 -5.22
N GLU A 2 22.97 32.36 -6.23
CA GLU A 2 21.53 32.25 -6.01
C GLU A 2 21.25 31.04 -5.12
N SER A 3 20.77 31.30 -3.90
CA SER A 3 20.18 30.27 -3.06
C SER A 3 18.88 29.84 -3.73
N TYR A 4 18.92 28.74 -4.49
CA TYR A 4 17.73 28.13 -5.05
C TYR A 4 16.91 27.54 -3.90
N ASN A 5 16.06 28.36 -3.28
CA ASN A 5 15.01 27.90 -2.38
C ASN A 5 13.99 27.10 -3.21
N LYS A 6 14.32 25.84 -3.50
CA LYS A 6 13.39 24.91 -4.13
C LYS A 6 12.30 24.57 -3.12
N ILE A 7 11.07 24.39 -3.59
CA ILE A 7 9.92 24.02 -2.76
C ILE A 7 9.50 22.60 -3.15
N CYS A 8 9.37 21.71 -2.16
CA CYS A 8 8.85 20.36 -2.37
C CYS A 8 7.41 20.42 -2.89
N ARG A 9 7.11 19.70 -3.98
CA ARG A 9 5.77 19.71 -4.59
C ARG A 9 4.70 18.93 -3.83
N LEU A 10 5.09 18.12 -2.84
CA LEU A 10 4.16 17.33 -2.03
C LEU A 10 3.84 18.00 -0.70
N CYS A 11 4.85 18.40 0.08
CA CYS A 11 4.66 18.99 1.40
C CYS A 11 4.73 20.52 1.42
N PHE A 12 5.06 21.17 0.29
CA PHE A 12 5.22 22.62 0.16
C PHE A 12 6.26 23.26 1.09
N ASN A 13 7.11 22.45 1.74
CA ASN A 13 8.24 22.93 2.52
C ASN A 13 9.44 23.28 1.63
N LYS A 14 10.31 24.16 2.12
CA LYS A 14 11.58 24.47 1.46
C LYS A 14 12.51 23.26 1.49
N CYS A 15 13.20 23.04 0.38
CA CYS A 15 14.25 22.05 0.23
C CYS A 15 15.60 22.76 0.24
N ASP A 16 16.40 22.56 1.29
CA ASP A 16 17.71 23.21 1.37
C ASP A 16 18.73 22.50 0.47
N ARG A 17 18.93 21.19 0.65
CA ARG A 17 19.91 20.38 -0.11
C ARG A 17 19.47 18.95 -0.41
N ASN A 18 18.47 18.44 0.30
CA ASN A 18 18.02 17.05 0.19
C ASN A 18 16.70 17.01 -0.60
N PHE A 19 16.83 16.98 -1.92
CA PHE A 19 15.70 16.86 -2.82
C PHE A 19 16.07 16.09 -4.09
N GLU A 20 15.04 15.55 -4.72
CA GLU A 20 15.09 14.78 -5.94
C GLU A 20 14.25 15.48 -7.01
N ALA A 21 14.67 15.39 -8.27
CA ALA A 21 13.86 15.86 -9.39
C ALA A 21 12.62 14.98 -9.54
N ILE A 22 11.47 15.58 -9.83
CA ILE A 22 10.26 14.82 -10.17
C ILE A 22 10.34 14.50 -11.66
N GLU A 23 10.89 13.32 -11.95
CA GLU A 23 11.05 12.80 -13.30
C GLU A 23 9.86 11.93 -13.70
N LYS A 24 9.87 11.44 -14.94
CA LYS A 24 8.79 10.61 -15.49
C LYS A 24 8.48 9.40 -14.60
N ILE A 25 9.50 8.69 -14.11
CA ILE A 25 9.31 7.52 -13.25
C ILE A 25 8.58 7.90 -11.96
N THR A 26 8.96 9.03 -11.34
CA THR A 26 8.27 9.55 -10.15
C THR A 26 6.82 9.90 -10.45
N ILE A 27 6.54 10.49 -11.62
CA ILE A 27 5.17 10.80 -12.07
C ILE A 27 4.36 9.52 -12.24
N ASP A 28 4.92 8.49 -12.90
CA ASP A 28 4.26 7.21 -13.10
C ASP A 28 3.94 6.53 -11.74
N ILE A 29 4.85 6.61 -10.77
CA ILE A 29 4.60 6.13 -9.39
C ILE A 29 3.47 6.91 -8.71
N LEU A 30 3.48 8.24 -8.82
CA LEU A 30 2.44 9.10 -8.24
C LEU A 30 1.07 8.80 -8.86
N ASP A 31 1.01 8.52 -10.17
CA ASP A 31 -0.21 8.12 -10.86
C ASP A 31 -0.72 6.76 -10.36
N VAL A 32 0.16 5.77 -10.17
CA VAL A 32 -0.21 4.48 -9.54
C VAL A 32 -0.76 4.68 -8.13
N LEU A 33 -0.20 5.62 -7.38
CA LEU A 33 -0.65 5.99 -6.04
C LEU A 33 -1.87 6.92 -6.03
N LEU A 34 -2.37 7.33 -7.19
CA LEU A 34 -3.48 8.29 -7.35
C LEU A 34 -3.21 9.65 -6.70
N ILE A 35 -1.93 10.04 -6.59
CA ILE A 35 -1.48 11.32 -6.03
C ILE A 35 -1.31 12.31 -7.16
N LYS A 36 -2.19 13.31 -7.22
CA LYS A 36 -2.11 14.39 -8.22
C LYS A 36 -1.23 15.51 -7.71
N ILE A 37 -0.14 15.78 -8.41
CA ILE A 37 0.71 16.94 -8.16
C ILE A 37 0.64 17.93 -9.33
N ASN A 38 0.77 19.22 -9.02
CA ASN A 38 0.88 20.24 -10.05
C ASN A 38 2.36 20.45 -10.43
N VAL A 39 2.75 19.98 -11.61
CA VAL A 39 4.12 20.07 -12.15
C VAL A 39 4.36 21.28 -13.05
N VAL A 40 3.52 22.33 -13.00
CA VAL A 40 3.64 23.53 -13.87
C VAL A 40 5.00 24.26 -13.77
N SER A 41 5.79 24.04 -12.72
CA SER A 41 7.13 24.62 -12.65
C SER A 41 8.13 23.91 -13.56
N LYS A 42 9.03 24.66 -14.22
CA LYS A 42 10.08 24.13 -15.10
C LYS A 42 10.94 23.01 -14.50
N GLU A 43 11.13 22.99 -13.18
CA GLU A 43 11.95 22.00 -12.47
C GLU A 43 11.27 21.63 -11.15
N PRO A 44 10.23 20.78 -11.19
CA PRO A 44 9.55 20.33 -9.98
C PRO A 44 10.46 19.40 -9.18
N VAL A 45 10.53 19.61 -7.87
CA VAL A 45 11.33 18.79 -6.96
C VAL A 45 10.51 18.24 -5.81
N MET A 46 11.01 17.19 -5.21
CA MET A 46 10.47 16.52 -4.04
C MET A 46 11.56 16.42 -2.97
N CYS A 47 11.28 16.73 -1.71
CA CYS A 47 12.26 16.49 -0.64
C CYS A 47 12.41 14.99 -0.37
N THR A 48 13.57 14.57 0.11
CA THR A 48 13.89 13.15 0.35
C THR A 48 12.90 12.45 1.28
N ASN A 49 12.37 13.15 2.30
CA ASN A 49 11.34 12.57 3.18
C ASN A 49 10.06 12.23 2.42
N CYS A 50 9.63 13.10 1.50
CA CYS A 50 8.49 12.81 0.64
C CYS A 50 8.81 11.69 -0.35
N ALA A 51 10.04 11.63 -0.89
CA ALA A 51 10.48 10.56 -1.77
C ALA A 51 10.40 9.18 -1.09
N GLU A 52 10.92 9.09 0.14
CA GLU A 52 10.88 7.87 0.94
C GLU A 52 9.43 7.44 1.25
N ILE A 53 8.57 8.39 1.62
CA ILE A 53 7.14 8.09 1.85
C ILE A 53 6.48 7.56 0.57
N ILE A 54 6.73 8.20 -0.58
CA ILE A 54 6.18 7.76 -1.86
C ILE A 54 6.67 6.35 -2.23
N GLN A 55 7.95 6.07 -2.04
CA GLN A 55 8.52 4.74 -2.29
C GLN A 55 7.87 3.68 -1.39
N ASN A 56 7.77 3.93 -0.09
CA ASN A 56 7.12 3.03 0.85
C ASN A 56 5.64 2.80 0.51
N CYS A 57 4.91 3.86 0.10
CA CYS A 57 3.54 3.72 -0.36
C CYS A 57 3.44 2.88 -1.63
N PHE A 58 4.35 3.05 -2.59
CA PHE A 58 4.38 2.32 -3.84
C PHE A 58 4.69 0.82 -3.63
N GLU A 59 5.66 0.50 -2.77
CA GLU A 59 5.99 -0.87 -2.39
C GLU A 59 4.82 -1.54 -1.67
N PHE A 60 4.19 -0.83 -0.73
CA PHE A 60 3.00 -1.33 -0.05
C PHE A 60 1.87 -1.60 -1.04
N LYS A 61 1.57 -0.67 -1.96
CA LYS A 61 0.52 -0.87 -2.97
C LYS A 61 0.80 -2.02 -3.91
N SER A 62 2.04 -2.12 -4.40
CA SER A 62 2.47 -3.21 -5.26
C SER A 62 2.34 -4.57 -4.56
N THR A 63 2.73 -4.63 -3.28
CA THR A 63 2.59 -5.85 -2.45
C THR A 63 1.11 -6.22 -2.27
N CYS A 64 0.25 -5.23 -2.02
CA CYS A 64 -1.19 -5.46 -1.88
C CYS A 64 -1.81 -5.98 -3.17
N LEU A 65 -1.48 -5.38 -4.32
CA LEU A 65 -2.01 -5.80 -5.62
C LEU A 65 -1.52 -7.20 -6.01
N TYR A 66 -0.25 -7.52 -5.75
CA TYR A 66 0.28 -8.86 -5.96
C TYR A 66 -0.44 -9.89 -5.08
N THR A 67 -0.59 -9.59 -3.79
CA THR A 67 -1.31 -10.45 -2.85
C THR A 67 -2.76 -10.64 -3.26
N HIS A 68 -3.40 -9.58 -3.74
CA HIS A 68 -4.76 -9.62 -4.26
C HIS A 68 -4.90 -10.58 -5.44
N ASN A 69 -4.07 -10.40 -6.47
CA ASN A 69 -4.08 -11.26 -7.64
C ASN A 69 -3.80 -12.73 -7.28
N TYR A 70 -2.92 -12.96 -6.30
CA TYR A 70 -2.64 -14.30 -5.78
C TYR A 70 -3.85 -14.90 -5.06
N ILE A 71 -4.54 -14.16 -4.19
CA ILE A 71 -5.77 -14.67 -3.53
C ILE A 71 -6.85 -14.97 -4.56
N VAL A 72 -7.07 -14.07 -5.52
CA VAL A 72 -8.10 -14.22 -6.57
C VAL A 72 -7.87 -15.48 -7.42
N SER A 73 -6.63 -15.90 -7.66
CA SER A 73 -6.37 -17.14 -8.40
C SER A 73 -6.93 -18.37 -7.69
N PHE A 74 -6.92 -18.43 -6.35
CA PHE A 74 -7.54 -19.53 -5.59
C PHE A 74 -9.06 -19.53 -5.63
N VAL A 75 -9.68 -18.35 -5.78
CA VAL A 75 -11.15 -18.22 -5.91
C VAL A 75 -11.62 -18.91 -7.18
N ASN A 76 -10.89 -18.73 -8.27
CA ASN A 76 -11.23 -19.30 -9.56
C ASN A 76 -11.05 -20.83 -9.59
N GLU A 77 -10.22 -21.39 -8.69
CA GLU A 77 -10.00 -22.83 -8.56
C GLU A 77 -11.01 -23.52 -7.64
N LYS A 78 -11.48 -22.81 -6.59
CA LYS A 78 -12.44 -23.33 -5.61
C LYS A 78 -13.81 -22.69 -5.81
N GLU A 79 -14.64 -23.26 -6.70
CA GLU A 79 -16.03 -22.81 -6.93
C GLU A 79 -16.78 -22.59 -5.59
N ASN A 80 -17.12 -21.32 -5.29
CA ASN A 80 -18.07 -20.90 -4.26
C ASN A 80 -17.78 -21.30 -2.80
N SER A 81 -16.54 -21.64 -2.43
CA SER A 81 -16.17 -21.85 -1.02
C SER A 81 -15.49 -20.61 -0.43
N LYS A 82 -15.82 -20.29 0.84
CA LYS A 82 -15.15 -19.23 1.59
C LYS A 82 -13.66 -19.58 1.70
N LEU A 83 -12.78 -18.67 1.27
CA LEU A 83 -11.35 -18.88 1.33
C LEU A 83 -10.80 -18.64 2.74
N ASP A 84 -10.01 -19.58 3.25
CA ASP A 84 -9.20 -19.37 4.45
C ASP A 84 -7.82 -18.81 4.06
N LEU A 85 -7.53 -17.58 4.50
CA LEU A 85 -6.23 -16.94 4.28
C LEU A 85 -5.05 -17.75 4.83
N ARG A 86 -5.27 -18.63 5.84
CA ARG A 86 -4.24 -19.54 6.35
C ARG A 86 -3.82 -20.57 5.33
N GLU A 87 -4.78 -21.18 4.64
CA GLU A 87 -4.49 -22.15 3.59
C GLU A 87 -3.66 -21.48 2.48
N ILE A 88 -4.07 -20.29 2.06
CA ILE A 88 -3.38 -19.54 1.00
C ILE A 88 -1.97 -19.12 1.44
N TYR A 89 -1.81 -18.69 2.69
CA TYR A 89 -0.50 -18.34 3.25
C TYR A 89 0.46 -19.53 3.25
N LEU A 90 -0.01 -20.72 3.67
CA LEU A 90 0.79 -21.94 3.67
C LEU A 90 1.18 -22.36 2.25
N CYS A 91 0.27 -22.23 1.27
CA CYS A 91 0.59 -22.45 -0.14
C CYS A 91 1.66 -21.49 -0.66
N LYS A 92 1.59 -20.20 -0.30
CA LYS A 92 2.56 -19.18 -0.74
C LYS A 92 3.95 -19.39 -0.17
N LYS A 93 4.04 -19.82 1.08
CA LYS A 93 5.31 -20.01 1.80
C LYS A 93 5.93 -21.39 1.57
N GLY A 94 5.23 -22.30 0.92
CA GLY A 94 5.78 -23.56 0.44
C GLY A 94 5.99 -24.60 1.54
N HIS A 95 4.96 -24.92 2.33
CA HIS A 95 4.93 -26.04 3.30
C HIS A 95 6.14 -26.18 4.25
N GLU A 96 7.01 -25.18 4.36
CA GLU A 96 7.99 -25.10 5.43
C GLU A 96 7.23 -24.99 6.75
N ASP A 97 7.76 -25.60 7.82
CA ASP A 97 7.19 -25.61 9.17
C ASP A 97 7.13 -24.19 9.77
N ILE A 98 6.27 -23.34 9.22
CA ILE A 98 5.93 -22.05 9.79
C ILE A 98 4.90 -22.35 10.88
N ASP A 99 5.33 -22.22 12.13
CA ASP A 99 4.46 -22.28 13.30
C ASP A 99 3.55 -21.04 13.32
N VAL A 100 2.50 -21.07 12.47
CA VAL A 100 1.40 -20.13 12.53
C VAL A 100 0.46 -20.65 13.63
N SER A 101 0.48 -19.99 14.79
CA SER A 101 -0.40 -20.36 15.88
C SER A 101 -1.86 -20.22 15.44
N LYS A 102 -2.79 -20.98 16.04
CA LYS A 102 -4.24 -20.78 15.79
C LYS A 102 -4.74 -19.38 16.18
N ALA A 103 -3.96 -18.61 16.95
CA ALA A 103 -4.30 -17.24 17.35
C ALA A 103 -3.74 -16.18 16.37
N ASP A 104 -2.78 -16.56 15.52
CA ASP A 104 -2.13 -15.62 14.60
C ASP A 104 -3.07 -15.17 13.50
N THR A 105 -3.20 -13.87 13.27
CA THR A 105 -4.05 -13.34 12.20
C THR A 105 -3.20 -13.09 10.97
N ILE A 106 -3.66 -13.47 9.77
CA ILE A 106 -2.96 -13.17 8.52
C ILE A 106 -3.54 -11.90 7.93
N CYS A 107 -2.67 -10.95 7.62
CA CYS A 107 -3.08 -9.72 6.96
C CYS A 107 -3.52 -10.01 5.51
N GLY A 108 -4.76 -9.70 5.15
CA GLY A 108 -5.25 -9.87 3.78
C GLY A 108 -4.57 -8.95 2.74
N PHE A 109 -3.93 -7.87 3.19
CA PHE A 109 -3.22 -6.92 2.31
C PHE A 109 -1.81 -7.39 1.96
N CYS A 110 -0.99 -7.74 2.95
CA CYS A 110 0.41 -8.10 2.73
C CYS A 110 0.70 -9.60 2.88
N MET A 111 -0.28 -10.41 3.28
CA MET A 111 -0.15 -11.86 3.53
C MET A 111 0.98 -12.20 4.49
N ASN A 112 1.20 -11.33 5.49
CA ASN A 112 2.09 -11.59 6.61
C ASN A 112 1.28 -11.91 7.87
N VAL A 113 1.91 -12.63 8.79
CA VAL A 113 1.36 -12.89 10.13
C VAL A 113 1.40 -11.60 10.95
N LEU A 114 0.24 -11.18 11.46
CA LEU A 114 0.08 -10.07 12.38
C LEU A 114 0.27 -10.55 13.81
N LYS A 115 1.19 -9.92 14.52
CA LYS A 115 1.34 -10.08 15.97
C LYS A 115 0.52 -8.98 16.65
N SER A 116 -0.26 -9.35 17.67
CA SER A 116 -1.04 -8.39 18.47
C SER A 116 -0.13 -7.32 19.10
N PRO A 117 -0.57 -6.05 19.18
CA PRO A 117 -1.88 -5.51 18.76
C PRO A 117 -1.93 -5.11 17.28
N PHE A 118 -3.12 -5.19 16.67
CA PHE A 118 -3.37 -4.75 15.30
C PHE A 118 -4.73 -4.05 15.18
N LEU A 119 -4.88 -3.19 14.17
CA LEU A 119 -6.14 -2.51 13.87
C LEU A 119 -7.04 -3.44 13.04
N SER A 120 -8.13 -3.92 13.63
CA SER A 120 -9.15 -4.66 12.89
C SER A 120 -10.06 -3.70 12.12
N LEU A 121 -10.19 -3.93 10.80
CA LEU A 121 -11.13 -3.19 9.97
C LEU A 121 -12.58 -3.63 10.19
N ASP A 122 -12.89 -4.63 11.00
CA ASP A 122 -14.29 -4.98 11.31
C ASP A 122 -14.89 -4.08 12.40
N ASN A 123 -14.05 -3.32 13.10
CA ASN A 123 -14.48 -2.39 14.14
C ASN A 123 -15.19 -1.16 13.52
N LYS A 124 -16.11 -0.57 14.30
CA LYS A 124 -16.94 0.61 13.94
C LYS A 124 -16.43 1.92 14.54
N GLU A 125 -15.28 1.91 15.20
CA GLU A 125 -14.63 3.12 15.69
C GLU A 125 -14.36 4.14 14.57
N GLU A 126 -14.32 5.42 14.95
CA GLU A 126 -14.18 6.55 14.02
C GLU A 126 -12.85 6.49 13.25
N ASP A 127 -11.75 6.18 13.96
CA ASP A 127 -10.42 6.01 13.37
C ASP A 127 -10.41 4.89 12.31
N VAL A 128 -11.15 3.80 12.55
CA VAL A 128 -11.28 2.69 11.59
C VAL A 128 -12.07 3.13 10.35
N THR A 129 -13.07 4.00 10.53
CA THR A 129 -13.85 4.54 9.41
C THR A 129 -12.99 5.39 8.48
N LEU A 130 -12.12 6.24 9.04
CA LEU A 130 -11.17 7.03 8.24
C LEU A 130 -10.19 6.13 7.49
N VAL A 131 -9.64 5.11 8.16
CA VAL A 131 -8.73 4.15 7.51
C VAL A 131 -9.45 3.41 6.37
N LYS A 132 -10.70 2.97 6.56
CA LYS A 132 -11.52 2.37 5.48
C LYS A 132 -11.68 3.30 4.28
N MET A 133 -11.99 4.58 4.53
CA MET A 133 -12.13 5.57 3.46
C MET A 133 -10.82 5.77 2.70
N MET A 134 -9.69 5.83 3.42
CA MET A 134 -8.36 5.91 2.82
C MET A 134 -8.04 4.68 1.98
N ILE A 135 -8.33 3.49 2.49
CA ILE A 135 -8.13 2.23 1.75
C ILE A 135 -8.95 2.25 0.46
N ASN A 136 -10.23 2.61 0.52
CA ASN A 136 -11.11 2.64 -0.66
C ASN A 136 -10.63 3.64 -1.71
N LYS A 137 -10.05 4.76 -1.26
CA LYS A 137 -9.52 5.79 -2.16
C LYS A 137 -8.19 5.39 -2.79
N CYS A 138 -7.30 4.78 -2.01
CA CYS A 138 -5.93 4.45 -2.45
C CYS A 138 -5.83 3.07 -3.13
N PHE A 139 -6.73 2.15 -2.79
CA PHE A 139 -6.77 0.77 -3.27
C PHE A 139 -8.18 0.35 -3.70
N PRO A 140 -8.82 1.08 -4.63
CA PRO A 140 -10.17 0.72 -5.10
C PRO A 140 -10.25 -0.69 -5.69
N GLU A 141 -9.14 -1.23 -6.20
CA GLU A 141 -9.05 -2.57 -6.78
C GLU A 141 -9.28 -3.67 -5.72
N LEU A 142 -8.86 -3.41 -4.47
CA LEU A 142 -8.92 -4.37 -3.36
C LEU A 142 -10.32 -4.51 -2.76
N LEU A 143 -11.26 -3.62 -3.08
CA LEU A 143 -12.66 -3.70 -2.64
C LEU A 143 -13.35 -5.00 -3.09
N SER A 144 -12.88 -5.59 -4.18
CA SER A 144 -13.39 -6.87 -4.68
C SER A 144 -13.10 -8.04 -3.73
N LEU A 145 -12.02 -8.00 -2.94
CA LEU A 145 -11.70 -9.05 -1.96
C LEU A 145 -12.54 -9.04 -0.71
N ALA A 146 -12.99 -7.86 -0.25
CA ALA A 146 -13.84 -7.76 0.95
C ALA A 146 -15.17 -8.50 0.77
N ARG A 147 -15.51 -8.90 -0.46
CA ARG A 147 -16.68 -9.73 -0.78
C ARG A 147 -16.37 -11.23 -0.81
N ILE A 148 -15.09 -11.61 -0.87
CA ILE A 148 -14.62 -12.98 -1.13
C ILE A 148 -13.98 -13.62 0.11
N LEU A 149 -13.39 -12.81 0.98
CA LEU A 149 -12.87 -13.19 2.31
C LEU A 149 -13.99 -13.13 3.38
#